data_AF-A0ABD4Z6F8-F1
#
_entry.id   AF-A0ABD4Z6F8-F1
#
_cell.length_a   1.000
_cell.length_b   1.000
_cell.length_c   1.000
_cell.angle_alpha   90.00
_cell.angle_beta   90.00
_cell.angle_gamma   90.00
#
_symmetry.space_group_name_H-M   'P 1'
#
loop_
_entity.id
_entity.type
_entity.pdbx_description
1 polymer ?
#
loop_
_entity_poly.entity_id
_entity_poly.type
_entity_poly.pdbx_seq_one_letter_code
_entity_poly.pdbx_strand_id
1 'polypeptide(L)'
;MLDPVFINFLIRIFGRESIHNVVDPTKISLKTYLVPIDIIKPHEGFYNNLVSEVLEQIISWGYLKYPIIVDSRTMIVLDGHHRLEALKRLGLKYIPVFFIDYAESYVDLYPIRKEIPVSKIDVVKKVYVENSIYPPKTTRHFYIGISILPSYIPLKHLINENLSYLPILRDF
;
A
#
# COMPACT_ATOMS: atom_id res chain seq x y z
N MET A 1 -14.30 9.42 -11.25
CA MET A 1 -13.81 8.51 -12.32
C MET A 1 -12.49 7.94 -11.83
N LEU A 2 -12.23 6.64 -11.98
CA LEU A 2 -10.93 6.06 -11.61
C LEU A 2 -9.83 6.71 -12.46
N ASP A 3 -8.69 6.99 -11.83
CA ASP A 3 -7.56 7.66 -12.48
C ASP A 3 -7.03 6.83 -13.68
N PRO A 4 -6.72 7.45 -14.84
CA PRO A 4 -6.23 6.72 -16.02
C PRO A 4 -4.93 5.94 -15.80
N VAL A 5 -4.05 6.40 -14.90
CA VAL A 5 -2.83 5.67 -14.52
C VAL A 5 -3.21 4.44 -13.72
N PHE A 6 -4.16 4.57 -12.79
CA PHE A 6 -4.70 3.44 -12.03
C PHE A 6 -5.40 2.41 -12.93
N ILE A 7 -6.24 2.85 -13.88
CA ILE A 7 -6.86 1.94 -14.85
C ILE A 7 -5.77 1.24 -15.66
N ASN A 8 -4.80 1.97 -16.24
CA ASN A 8 -3.68 1.38 -17.00
C ASN A 8 -2.83 0.42 -16.17
N PHE A 9 -2.65 0.69 -14.88
CA PHE A 9 -2.03 -0.24 -13.95
C PHE A 9 -2.85 -1.53 -13.81
N LEU A 10 -4.16 -1.43 -13.53
CA LEU A 10 -5.04 -2.59 -13.45
C LEU A 10 -5.06 -3.38 -14.78
N ILE A 11 -5.09 -2.69 -15.92
CA ILE A 11 -4.97 -3.30 -17.26
C ILE A 11 -3.65 -4.07 -17.38
N ARG A 12 -2.55 -3.49 -16.92
CA ARG A 12 -1.22 -4.08 -17.05
C ARG A 12 -1.01 -5.30 -16.15
N ILE A 13 -1.61 -5.31 -14.97
CA ILE A 13 -1.51 -6.44 -14.02
C ILE A 13 -2.48 -7.55 -14.40
N PHE A 14 -3.69 -7.22 -14.83
CA PHE A 14 -4.77 -8.20 -14.97
C PHE A 14 -5.20 -8.47 -16.42
N GLY A 15 -4.77 -7.65 -17.39
CA GLY A 15 -5.21 -7.69 -18.78
C GLY A 15 -6.53 -6.96 -19.02
N ARG A 16 -6.71 -6.35 -20.21
CA ARG A 16 -7.87 -5.50 -20.56
C ARG A 16 -9.23 -6.20 -20.37
N GLU A 17 -9.29 -7.46 -20.77
CA GLU A 17 -10.50 -8.30 -20.71
C GLU A 17 -10.90 -8.63 -19.25
N SER A 18 -9.92 -8.71 -18.35
CA SER A 18 -10.12 -9.14 -16.96
C SER A 18 -10.54 -7.99 -16.03
N ILE A 19 -10.36 -6.73 -16.41
CA ILE A 19 -10.61 -5.57 -15.52
C ILE A 19 -12.05 -5.58 -15.02
N HIS A 20 -13.02 -5.85 -15.88
CA HIS A 20 -14.43 -5.89 -15.50
C HIS A 20 -14.75 -6.98 -14.47
N ASN A 21 -13.93 -8.04 -14.41
CA ASN A 21 -14.08 -9.17 -13.49
C ASN A 21 -13.10 -9.12 -12.30
N VAL A 22 -12.05 -8.28 -12.33
CA VAL A 22 -10.95 -8.21 -11.34
C VAL A 22 -10.89 -6.89 -10.58
N VAL A 23 -11.64 -5.86 -10.99
CA VAL A 23 -11.92 -4.68 -10.12
C VAL A 23 -12.74 -5.09 -8.89
N ASP A 24 -13.14 -6.36 -8.78
CA ASP A 24 -13.59 -6.96 -7.54
C ASP A 24 -12.44 -6.96 -6.49
N PRO A 25 -12.49 -6.08 -5.48
CA PRO A 25 -11.45 -5.96 -4.46
C PRO A 25 -11.22 -7.28 -3.71
N THR A 26 -12.23 -8.14 -3.66
CA THR A 26 -12.18 -9.45 -3.00
C THR A 26 -11.19 -10.42 -3.68
N LYS A 27 -10.91 -10.26 -4.98
CA LYS A 27 -10.00 -11.15 -5.72
C LYS A 27 -8.51 -10.83 -5.54
N ILE A 28 -8.22 -9.56 -5.25
CA ILE A 28 -6.86 -9.05 -5.02
C ILE A 28 -6.51 -8.95 -3.53
N SER A 29 -7.53 -8.89 -2.66
CA SER A 29 -7.33 -8.89 -1.22
C SER A 29 -6.58 -10.14 -0.74
N LEU A 30 -5.81 -9.98 0.34
CA LEU A 30 -4.99 -11.00 0.99
C LEU A 30 -3.83 -11.52 0.12
N LYS A 31 -3.37 -10.72 -0.83
CA LYS A 31 -2.23 -11.03 -1.71
C LYS A 31 -1.28 -9.85 -1.85
N THR A 32 -0.01 -10.14 -2.15
CA THR A 32 1.02 -9.13 -2.42
C THR A 32 1.23 -8.95 -3.91
N TYR A 33 1.22 -7.70 -4.37
CA TYR A 33 1.47 -7.32 -5.76
C TYR A 33 2.53 -6.21 -5.83
N LEU A 34 3.18 -6.07 -6.99
CA LEU A 34 3.95 -4.86 -7.29
C LEU A 34 3.06 -3.81 -7.91
N VAL A 35 3.09 -2.62 -7.33
CA VAL A 35 2.16 -1.53 -7.63
C VAL A 35 2.94 -0.24 -7.85
N PRO A 36 2.57 0.60 -8.85
CA PRO A 36 3.07 1.95 -8.99
C PRO A 36 2.95 2.72 -7.68
N ILE A 37 4.03 3.35 -7.24
CA ILE A 37 4.05 4.04 -5.96
C ILE A 37 3.17 5.30 -5.94
N ASP A 38 2.90 5.88 -7.11
CA ASP A 38 2.18 7.13 -7.32
C ASP A 38 0.67 7.00 -7.12
N ILE A 39 0.10 5.80 -7.32
CA ILE A 39 -1.33 5.56 -7.08
C ILE A 39 -1.65 5.37 -5.57
N ILE A 40 -0.64 5.19 -4.73
CA ILE A 40 -0.80 4.91 -3.30
C ILE A 40 -1.04 6.20 -2.51
N LYS A 41 -2.12 6.23 -1.73
CA LYS A 41 -2.60 7.40 -1.01
C LYS A 41 -2.36 7.28 0.50
N PRO A 42 -1.45 8.05 1.10
CA PRO A 42 -1.34 8.09 2.55
C PRO A 42 -2.55 8.82 3.16
N HIS A 43 -3.11 8.31 4.26
CA HIS A 43 -4.07 9.06 5.09
C HIS A 43 -3.42 9.74 6.30
N GLU A 44 -2.15 9.46 6.57
CA GLU A 44 -1.37 10.02 7.66
C GLU A 44 -0.01 10.51 7.16
N GLY A 45 0.57 11.47 7.89
CA GLY A 45 1.97 11.85 7.72
C GLY A 45 2.95 10.79 8.23
N PHE A 46 4.23 11.15 8.21
CA PHE A 46 5.34 10.35 8.72
C PHE A 46 6.24 11.19 9.63
N TYR A 47 7.05 10.52 10.46
CA TYR A 47 8.13 11.15 11.22
C TYR A 47 9.45 11.03 10.45
N ASN A 48 10.14 12.15 10.20
CA ASN A 48 11.38 12.16 9.41
C ASN A 48 12.48 11.26 9.98
N ASN A 49 12.67 11.23 11.31
CA ASN A 49 13.66 10.36 11.95
C ASN A 49 13.35 8.87 11.70
N LEU A 50 12.08 8.46 11.82
CA LEU A 50 11.67 7.08 11.56
C LEU A 50 11.79 6.73 10.07
N VAL A 51 11.55 7.68 9.17
CA VAL A 51 11.81 7.48 7.74
C VAL A 51 13.30 7.24 7.49
N SER A 52 14.18 8.03 8.09
CA SER A 52 15.63 7.85 7.95
C SER A 52 16.10 6.49 8.47
N GLU A 53 15.62 6.08 9.66
CA GLU A 53 15.92 4.76 10.22
C GLU A 53 15.45 3.61 9.31
N VAL A 54 14.24 3.73 8.76
CA VAL A 54 13.69 2.74 7.82
C VAL A 54 14.48 2.71 6.51
N LEU A 55 14.87 3.88 5.99
CA LEU A 55 15.67 4.00 4.78
C LEU A 55 17.03 3.32 4.94
N GLU A 56 17.73 3.60 6.04
CA GLU A 56 19.03 2.98 6.37
C GLU A 56 18.91 1.46 6.49
N GLN A 57 17.86 0.96 7.16
CA GLN A 57 17.60 -0.49 7.26
C GLN A 57 17.37 -1.13 5.89
N ILE A 58 16.53 -0.52 5.04
CA ILE A 58 16.22 -1.03 3.70
C ILE A 58 17.50 -1.09 2.85
N ILE A 59 18.33 -0.04 2.88
CA ILE A 59 19.60 0.01 2.14
C ILE A 59 20.57 -1.05 2.67
N SER A 60 20.74 -1.14 3.99
CA SER A 60 21.64 -2.09 4.65
C SER A 60 21.27 -3.53 4.34
N TRP A 61 19.97 -3.87 4.38
CA TRP A 61 19.49 -5.21 4.08
C TRP A 61 19.49 -5.54 2.58
N GLY A 62 19.38 -4.52 1.72
CA GLY A 62 19.26 -4.69 0.28
C GLY A 62 17.90 -5.24 -0.19
N TYR A 63 16.92 -5.33 0.71
CA TYR A 63 15.56 -5.80 0.41
C TYR A 63 14.52 -5.10 1.28
N LEU A 64 13.27 -5.08 0.81
CA LEU A 64 12.13 -4.69 1.64
C LEU A 64 11.54 -5.91 2.35
N LYS A 65 11.66 -5.95 3.68
CA LYS A 65 11.19 -7.08 4.49
C LYS A 65 9.68 -7.27 4.44
N TYR A 66 8.90 -6.21 4.61
CA TYR A 66 7.44 -6.28 4.66
C TYR A 66 6.80 -5.34 3.62
N PRO A 67 5.73 -5.77 2.93
CA PRO A 67 5.01 -4.94 1.97
C PRO A 67 4.25 -3.81 2.66
N ILE A 68 3.88 -2.77 1.90
CA ILE A 68 2.96 -1.74 2.37
C ILE A 68 1.55 -2.33 2.39
N ILE A 69 0.78 -2.13 3.46
CA ILE A 69 -0.59 -2.64 3.52
C ILE A 69 -1.51 -1.54 3.02
N VAL A 70 -2.34 -1.87 2.03
CA VAL A 70 -3.15 -0.88 1.31
C VAL A 70 -4.57 -1.41 1.16
N ASP A 71 -5.53 -0.51 1.32
CA ASP A 71 -6.92 -0.79 0.98
C ASP A 71 -7.06 -0.99 -0.55
N SER A 72 -7.47 -2.19 -0.93
CA SER A 72 -7.73 -2.62 -2.31
C SER A 72 -8.74 -1.74 -3.05
N ARG A 73 -9.68 -1.12 -2.32
CA ARG A 73 -10.75 -0.29 -2.91
C ARG A 73 -10.31 1.14 -3.18
N THR A 74 -9.51 1.69 -2.28
CA THR A 74 -9.24 3.13 -2.23
C THR A 74 -7.76 3.48 -2.37
N MET A 75 -6.87 2.49 -2.45
CA MET A 75 -5.42 2.70 -2.45
C MET A 75 -4.89 3.45 -1.21
N ILE A 76 -5.68 3.50 -0.13
CA ILE A 76 -5.26 4.14 1.12
C ILE A 76 -4.28 3.23 1.85
N VAL A 77 -3.16 3.78 2.28
CA VAL A 77 -2.18 3.08 3.12
C VAL A 77 -2.79 2.80 4.48
N LEU A 78 -2.93 1.52 4.85
CA LEU A 78 -3.38 1.13 6.20
C LEU A 78 -2.20 0.92 7.15
N ASP A 79 -1.07 0.43 6.63
CA ASP A 79 0.18 0.30 7.37
C ASP A 79 1.38 0.54 6.46
N GLY A 80 2.36 1.28 6.97
CA GLY A 80 3.68 1.42 6.34
C GLY A 80 3.98 2.82 5.82
N HIS A 81 3.37 3.89 6.34
CA HIS A 81 3.60 5.28 5.87
C HIS A 81 5.08 5.68 5.86
N HIS A 82 5.84 5.33 6.91
CA HIS A 82 7.29 5.59 6.96
C HIS A 82 8.05 4.79 5.89
N ARG A 83 7.63 3.54 5.64
CA ARG A 83 8.20 2.68 4.59
C ARG A 83 7.87 3.23 3.20
N LEU A 84 6.63 3.64 2.96
CA LEU A 84 6.22 4.28 1.71
C LEU A 84 7.05 5.53 1.44
N GLU A 85 7.22 6.41 2.43
CA GLU A 85 8.04 7.61 2.28
C GLU A 85 9.52 7.28 2.03
N ALA A 86 10.10 6.30 2.72
CA ALA A 86 11.47 5.84 2.44
C ALA A 86 11.62 5.32 1.00
N LEU A 87 10.65 4.53 0.52
CA LEU A 87 10.64 4.01 -0.85
C LEU A 87 10.48 5.13 -1.89
N LYS A 88 9.71 6.19 -1.59
CA LYS A 88 9.63 7.41 -2.41
C LYS A 88 10.97 8.13 -2.48
N ARG A 89 11.68 8.28 -1.35
CA ARG A 89 13.02 8.91 -1.31
C ARG A 89 14.09 8.12 -2.06
N LEU A 90 13.91 6.80 -2.17
CA LEU A 90 14.76 5.94 -3.02
C LEU A 90 14.45 6.07 -4.53
N GLY A 91 13.43 6.83 -4.92
CA GLY A 91 13.06 7.02 -6.33
C GLY A 91 12.46 5.79 -7.00
N LEU A 92 11.91 4.85 -6.21
CA LEU A 92 11.33 3.62 -6.75
C LEU A 92 10.01 3.92 -7.48
N LYS A 93 9.80 3.27 -8.63
CA LYS A 93 8.55 3.40 -9.40
C LYS A 93 7.48 2.41 -8.96
N TYR A 94 7.90 1.21 -8.55
CA TYR A 94 7.00 0.14 -8.10
C TYR A 94 7.40 -0.33 -6.71
N ILE A 95 6.40 -0.65 -5.90
CA ILE A 95 6.58 -1.14 -4.53
C ILE A 95 5.67 -2.34 -4.27
N PRO A 96 6.06 -3.24 -3.36
CA PRO A 96 5.20 -4.35 -2.99
C PRO A 96 4.13 -3.89 -2.01
N VAL A 97 2.90 -4.23 -2.35
CA VAL A 97 1.69 -3.87 -1.64
C VAL A 97 0.93 -5.14 -1.31
N PHE A 98 0.61 -5.33 -0.03
CA PHE A 98 -0.33 -6.35 0.42
C PHE A 98 -1.72 -5.71 0.46
N PHE A 99 -2.58 -6.15 -0.45
CA PHE A 99 -3.94 -5.62 -0.52
C PHE A 99 -4.83 -6.24 0.53
N ILE A 100 -5.65 -5.40 1.13
CA ILE A 100 -6.67 -5.78 2.08
C ILE A 100 -7.96 -5.07 1.68
N ASP A 101 -9.12 -5.68 1.91
CA ASP A 101 -10.39 -4.97 1.79
C ASP A 101 -10.70 -4.29 3.11
N TYR A 102 -10.55 -2.96 3.15
CA TYR A 102 -10.70 -2.20 4.39
C TYR A 102 -12.14 -2.21 4.92
N ALA A 103 -13.14 -2.47 4.06
CA ALA A 103 -14.54 -2.53 4.46
C ALA A 103 -14.86 -3.82 5.24
N GLU A 104 -14.05 -4.87 5.08
CA GLU A 104 -14.29 -6.17 5.70
C GLU A 104 -14.13 -6.13 7.23
N SER A 105 -14.86 -7.02 7.90
CA SER A 105 -14.90 -7.10 9.37
C SER A 105 -13.61 -7.65 9.98
N TYR A 106 -12.75 -8.27 9.18
CA TYR A 106 -11.44 -8.73 9.64
C TYR A 106 -10.42 -7.59 9.77
N VAL A 107 -10.73 -6.39 9.25
CA VAL A 107 -9.93 -5.20 9.50
C VAL A 107 -10.68 -4.38 10.53
N ASP A 108 -9.97 -3.80 11.47
CA ASP A 108 -10.56 -2.81 12.35
C ASP A 108 -9.52 -1.76 12.75
N LEU A 109 -9.97 -0.65 13.32
CA LEU A 109 -9.19 0.55 13.56
C LEU A 109 -9.36 0.99 15.01
N TYR A 110 -8.27 1.43 15.62
CA TYR A 110 -8.29 2.17 16.88
C TYR A 110 -7.54 3.50 16.76
N PRO A 111 -8.10 4.64 17.23
CA PRO A 111 -7.40 5.92 17.28
C PRO A 111 -6.26 5.90 18.31
N ILE A 112 -5.03 6.10 17.86
CA ILE A 112 -3.87 6.21 18.76
C ILE A 112 -3.92 7.54 19.53
N ARG A 113 -4.33 8.60 18.86
CA ARG A 113 -4.49 9.96 19.42
C ARG A 113 -5.88 10.11 19.99
N LYS A 114 -6.01 10.12 21.32
CA LYS A 114 -7.32 10.17 22.01
C LYS A 114 -8.10 11.44 21.69
N GLU A 115 -7.39 12.52 21.38
CA GLU A 115 -7.93 13.81 20.99
C GLU A 115 -8.46 13.86 19.55
N ILE A 116 -8.17 12.84 18.73
CA ILE A 116 -8.64 12.71 17.35
C ILE A 116 -9.47 11.43 17.24
N PRO A 117 -10.79 11.47 17.49
CA PRO A 117 -11.65 10.33 17.18
C PRO A 117 -11.62 10.08 15.68
N VAL A 118 -11.41 8.82 15.28
CA VAL A 118 -11.34 8.41 13.87
C VAL A 118 -12.08 7.08 13.71
N SER A 119 -12.92 6.99 12.69
CA SER A 119 -13.48 5.75 12.17
C SER A 119 -12.88 5.40 10.80
N LYS A 120 -13.13 4.18 10.31
CA LYS A 120 -12.75 3.80 8.93
C LYS A 120 -13.32 4.75 7.87
N ILE A 121 -14.56 5.20 8.06
CA ILE A 121 -15.22 6.14 7.15
C ILE A 121 -14.50 7.49 7.17
N ASP A 122 -14.06 7.94 8.34
CA ASP A 122 -13.34 9.21 8.47
C ASP A 122 -11.97 9.14 7.78
N VAL A 123 -11.26 8.00 7.84
CA VAL A 123 -10.02 7.78 7.06
C VAL A 123 -10.27 7.98 5.57
N VAL A 124 -11.32 7.37 5.02
CA VAL A 124 -11.66 7.49 3.59
C VAL A 124 -12.06 8.94 3.24
N LYS A 125 -12.90 9.57 4.07
CA LYS A 125 -13.29 10.98 3.90
C LYS A 125 -12.09 11.91 3.95
N LYS A 126 -11.14 11.67 4.85
CA LYS A 126 -9.93 12.49 5.00
C LYS A 126 -9.16 12.61 3.69
N VAL A 127 -8.97 11.46 3.04
CA VAL A 127 -8.21 11.36 1.79
C VAL A 127 -9.02 11.85 0.58
N TYR A 128 -10.28 11.43 0.45
CA TYR A 128 -11.04 11.62 -0.79
C TYR A 128 -12.00 12.81 -0.81
N VAL A 129 -12.43 13.28 0.36
CA VAL A 129 -13.37 14.40 0.49
C VAL A 129 -12.63 15.66 0.94
N GLU A 130 -11.81 15.54 1.98
CA GLU A 130 -11.05 16.68 2.51
C GLU A 130 -9.73 16.92 1.76
N ASN A 131 -9.28 15.95 0.96
CA ASN A 131 -7.99 15.98 0.27
C ASN A 131 -6.83 16.37 1.21
N SER A 132 -6.84 15.80 2.41
CA SER A 132 -5.88 16.09 3.48
C SER A 132 -5.41 14.79 4.15
N ILE A 133 -4.46 14.90 5.07
CA ILE A 133 -3.95 13.77 5.85
C ILE A 133 -3.94 14.12 7.33
N TYR A 134 -4.05 13.09 8.17
CA TYR A 134 -3.87 13.22 9.61
C TYR A 134 -2.38 13.36 9.99
N PRO A 135 -2.09 13.87 11.20
CA PRO A 135 -0.75 13.78 11.78
C PRO A 135 -0.23 12.32 11.82
N PRO A 136 1.09 12.09 11.86
CA PRO A 136 1.63 10.75 11.94
C PRO A 136 1.16 10.01 13.20
N LYS A 137 0.95 8.69 13.06
CA LYS A 137 0.51 7.76 14.11
C LYS A 137 -0.82 8.21 14.74
N THR A 138 -1.81 8.53 13.90
CA THR A 138 -3.18 8.86 14.34
C THR A 138 -4.04 7.61 14.48
N THR A 139 -3.89 6.64 13.59
CA THR A 139 -4.68 5.40 13.56
C THR A 139 -3.78 4.18 13.71
N ARG A 140 -4.33 3.13 14.32
CA ARG A 140 -3.75 1.79 14.29
C ARG A 140 -4.75 0.83 13.69
N HIS A 141 -4.38 0.22 12.57
CA HIS A 141 -5.14 -0.86 11.96
C HIS A 141 -4.72 -2.20 12.55
N PHE A 142 -5.69 -3.10 12.75
CA PHE A 142 -5.44 -4.47 13.14
C PHE A 142 -6.22 -5.43 12.24
N TYR A 143 -5.66 -6.62 12.07
CA TYR A 143 -6.09 -7.59 11.08
C TYR A 143 -6.37 -8.92 11.78
N ILE A 144 -7.64 -9.29 11.88
CA ILE A 144 -8.14 -10.47 12.60
C ILE A 144 -8.04 -11.68 11.68
N GLY A 145 -7.31 -12.71 12.12
CA GLY A 145 -7.18 -13.96 11.36
C GLY A 145 -6.34 -13.85 10.08
N ILE A 146 -5.63 -12.73 9.88
CA ILE A 146 -4.77 -12.51 8.72
C ILE A 146 -3.30 -12.48 9.14
N SER A 147 -2.49 -13.27 8.47
CA SER A 147 -1.03 -13.20 8.59
C SER A 147 -0.44 -12.44 7.42
N ILE A 148 0.21 -11.31 7.71
CA ILE A 148 0.96 -10.55 6.71
C ILE A 148 2.35 -11.16 6.61
N LEU A 149 2.59 -11.86 5.51
CA LEU A 149 3.88 -12.49 5.27
C LEU A 149 4.93 -11.44 4.87
N PRO A 150 6.18 -11.57 5.35
CA PRO A 150 7.29 -10.81 4.82
C PRO A 150 7.41 -10.99 3.31
N SER A 151 7.70 -9.90 2.59
CA SER A 151 7.98 -9.92 1.15
C SER A 151 9.41 -10.31 0.84
N TYR A 152 10.38 -9.88 1.65
CA TYR A 152 11.83 -10.02 1.38
C TYR A 152 12.25 -9.61 -0.04
N ILE A 153 11.53 -8.69 -0.70
CA ILE A 153 11.76 -8.36 -2.11
C ILE A 153 13.07 -7.57 -2.25
N PRO A 154 14.06 -8.07 -3.01
CA PRO A 154 15.32 -7.36 -3.22
C PRO A 154 15.12 -6.02 -3.93
N LEU A 155 15.85 -4.98 -3.51
CA LEU A 155 15.72 -3.63 -4.05
C LEU A 155 15.96 -3.56 -5.56
N LYS A 156 16.87 -4.39 -6.10
CA LYS A 156 17.15 -4.46 -7.55
C LYS A 156 15.90 -4.73 -8.40
N HIS A 157 14.89 -5.40 -7.84
CA HIS A 157 13.63 -5.68 -8.54
C HIS A 157 12.63 -4.54 -8.49
N LEU A 158 12.80 -3.59 -7.56
CA LEU A 158 11.97 -2.40 -7.43
C LEU A 158 12.52 -1.21 -8.23
N ILE A 159 13.82 -1.25 -8.55
CA ILE A 159 14.55 -0.21 -9.28
C ILE A 159 14.34 -0.32 -10.81
N ASN A 160 14.12 -1.53 -11.34
CA ASN A 160 14.05 -1.75 -12.79
C ASN A 160 12.64 -1.57 -13.37
N GLU A 161 12.55 -0.85 -14.49
CA GLU A 161 11.30 -0.67 -15.26
C GLU A 161 10.79 -1.98 -15.92
N ASN A 162 11.67 -2.98 -16.05
CA ASN A 162 11.38 -4.27 -16.66
C ASN A 162 10.99 -5.32 -15.60
N LEU A 163 9.70 -5.34 -15.27
CA LEU A 163 9.10 -6.26 -14.29
C LEU A 163 8.85 -7.68 -14.84
N SER A 164 9.09 -7.95 -16.12
CA SER A 164 8.74 -9.22 -16.80
C SER A 164 9.41 -10.50 -16.27
N TYR A 165 10.36 -10.38 -15.34
CA TYR A 165 11.14 -11.50 -14.81
C TYR A 165 10.73 -11.96 -13.41
N LEU A 166 9.77 -11.28 -12.76
CA LEU A 166 9.38 -11.62 -11.40
C LEU A 166 8.36 -12.77 -11.38
N PRO A 167 8.57 -13.82 -10.54
CA PRO A 167 7.68 -14.98 -10.46
C PRO A 167 6.22 -14.63 -10.13
N ILE A 168 6.01 -13.54 -9.38
CA ILE A 168 4.67 -13.03 -9.01
C ILE A 168 3.85 -12.57 -10.24
N LEU A 169 4.51 -12.39 -11.39
CA LEU A 169 3.90 -12.02 -12.67
C LEU A 169 3.82 -13.18 -13.67
N ARG A 170 4.24 -14.40 -13.31
CA ARG A 170 4.29 -15.54 -14.23
C ARG A 170 3.07 -16.47 -14.18
N ASP A 171 2.22 -16.33 -13.18
CA ASP A 171 1.01 -17.16 -13.02
C ASP A 171 -0.28 -16.44 -13.49
N PHE A 172 -0.16 -15.53 -14.48
CA PHE A 172 -1.28 -14.89 -15.17
C PHE A 172 -1.03 -14.82 -16.68
#